data_AF-A0A160V7R7-F1
#
_entry.id   AF-A0A160V7R7-F1
#
_cell.length_a   1.000
_cell.length_b   1.000
_cell.length_c   1.000
_cell.angle_alpha   90.00
_cell.angle_beta   90.00
_cell.angle_gamma   90.00
#
_symmetry.space_group_name_H-M   'P 1'
#
loop_
_entity.id
_entity.type
_entity.pdbx_description
1 polymer ?
#
loop_
_entity_poly.entity_id
_entity_poly.type
_entity_poly.pdbx_seq_one_letter_code
_entity_poly.pdbx_strand_id
1 'polypeptide(L)'
;MLSEVKQDALKRMSYIEGHLAGIRKMLDEDKYCVDVLKQTYAVRRAIEKMESLLLEGHLKSCVVEGIRSGRAEEIVEELKGLYILSTK
;
A
#
# COMPACT_ATOMS: atom_id res chain seq x y z
N MET A 1 3.19 7.02 12.84
CA MET A 1 2.16 7.12 11.78
C MET A 1 1.03 8.01 12.28
N LEU A 2 0.61 8.99 11.47
CA LEU A 2 -0.52 9.88 11.79
C LEU A 2 -1.83 9.09 11.96
N SER A 3 -2.67 9.49 12.91
CA SER A 3 -3.92 8.78 13.22
C SER A 3 -4.90 8.70 12.03
N GLU A 4 -5.04 9.81 11.29
CA GLU A 4 -5.91 9.88 10.10
C GLU A 4 -5.43 8.93 9.00
N VAL A 5 -4.14 8.95 8.68
CA VAL A 5 -3.51 8.04 7.70
C VAL A 5 -3.72 6.58 8.10
N LYS A 6 -3.58 6.25 9.39
CA LYS A 6 -3.85 4.90 9.90
C LYS A 6 -5.30 4.49 9.65
N GLN A 7 -6.27 5.33 9.98
CA GLN A 7 -7.69 5.03 9.81
C GLN A 7 -8.04 4.81 8.34
N ASP A 8 -7.53 5.66 7.45
CA ASP A 8 -7.81 5.54 6.02
C ASP A 8 -7.11 4.34 5.37
N ALA A 9 -5.88 4.00 5.82
CA ALA A 9 -5.22 2.77 5.41
C ALA A 9 -6.02 1.53 5.84
N LEU A 10 -6.54 1.50 7.08
CA LEU A 10 -7.39 0.40 7.55
C LEU A 10 -8.68 0.26 6.74
N LYS A 11 -9.36 1.37 6.40
CA LYS A 11 -10.53 1.32 5.52
C LYS A 11 -10.19 0.71 4.16
N ARG A 12 -9.09 1.17 3.54
CA ARG A 12 -8.61 0.65 2.25
C ARG A 12 -8.25 -0.83 2.33
N MET A 13 -7.62 -1.26 3.42
CA MET A 13 -7.31 -2.66 3.67
C MET A 13 -8.58 -3.51 3.68
N SER A 14 -9.61 -3.11 4.42
CA SER A 14 -10.89 -3.85 4.44
C SER A 14 -11.54 -3.96 3.05
N TYR A 15 -11.44 -2.92 2.21
CA TYR A 15 -11.90 -3.01 0.82
C TYR A 15 -11.06 -4.00 -0.01
N ILE A 16 -9.74 -3.98 0.13
CA ILE A 16 -8.82 -4.91 -0.55
C ILE A 16 -9.11 -6.35 -0.15
N GLU A 17 -9.30 -6.62 1.14
CA GLU A 17 -9.66 -7.93 1.69
C GLU A 17 -10.97 -8.46 1.08
N GLY A 18 -12.02 -7.62 1.04
CA GLY A 18 -13.28 -7.98 0.40
C GLY A 18 -13.14 -8.28 -1.09
N HIS A 19 -12.27 -7.54 -1.79
CA HIS A 19 -12.01 -7.74 -3.22
C HIS A 19 -11.25 -9.05 -3.48
N LEU A 20 -10.27 -9.38 -2.63
CA LEU A 20 -9.56 -10.67 -2.65
C LEU A 20 -10.51 -11.84 -2.37
N ALA A 21 -11.44 -11.69 -1.43
CA ALA A 21 -12.48 -12.70 -1.19
C ALA A 21 -13.37 -12.91 -2.43
N GLY A 22 -13.68 -11.83 -3.16
CA GLY A 22 -14.38 -11.91 -4.44
C GLY A 22 -13.59 -12.68 -5.50
N ILE A 23 -12.29 -12.42 -5.63
CA ILE A 23 -11.39 -13.16 -6.56
C ILE A 23 -11.35 -14.64 -6.21
N ARG A 24 -11.23 -14.98 -4.92
CA ARG A 24 -11.27 -16.37 -4.47
C ARG A 24 -12.55 -17.06 -4.92
N LYS A 25 -13.71 -16.43 -4.72
CA LYS A 25 -14.99 -16.97 -5.19
C LYS A 25 -15.04 -17.15 -6.71
N MET A 26 -14.44 -16.23 -7.48
CA MET A 26 -14.35 -16.39 -8.94
C MET A 26 -13.51 -17.62 -9.34
N LEU A 27 -12.46 -17.92 -8.60
CA LEU A 27 -11.66 -19.12 -8.81
C LEU A 27 -12.44 -20.38 -8.44
N ASP A 28 -13.12 -20.38 -7.28
CA ASP A 28 -13.94 -21.51 -6.82
C ASP A 28 -15.12 -21.81 -7.79
N GLU A 29 -15.59 -20.80 -8.52
CA GLU A 29 -16.67 -20.91 -9.52
C GLU A 29 -16.16 -21.11 -10.97
N ASP A 30 -14.88 -21.43 -11.16
CA ASP A 30 -14.25 -21.65 -12.46
C ASP A 30 -14.51 -20.51 -13.47
N LYS A 31 -14.51 -19.25 -13.01
CA LYS A 31 -14.74 -18.09 -13.88
C LYS A 31 -13.62 -17.95 -14.90
N TYR A 32 -13.97 -17.31 -16.02
CA TYR A 32 -13.05 -17.06 -17.11
C TYR A 32 -11.77 -16.33 -16.64
N CYS A 33 -10.61 -16.89 -17.00
CA CYS A 33 -9.31 -16.46 -16.51
C CYS A 33 -9.04 -14.97 -16.72
N VAL A 34 -9.45 -14.41 -17.87
CA VAL A 34 -9.25 -12.98 -18.17
C VAL A 34 -10.00 -12.07 -17.20
N ASP A 35 -11.19 -12.48 -16.74
CA ASP A 35 -11.96 -11.68 -15.80
C ASP A 35 -11.38 -11.75 -14.38
N VAL A 36 -10.87 -12.91 -13.98
CA VAL A 36 -10.09 -13.05 -12.74
C VAL A 36 -8.86 -12.14 -12.79
N LEU A 37 -8.10 -12.16 -13.89
CA LEU A 37 -6.92 -11.30 -14.08
C LEU A 37 -7.27 -9.80 -14.02
N LYS A 38 -8.40 -9.37 -14.60
CA LYS A 38 -8.86 -7.98 -14.45
C LYS A 38 -9.07 -7.59 -12.99
N GLN A 39 -9.62 -8.49 -12.18
CA GLN A 39 -9.82 -8.23 -10.76
C GLN A 39 -8.49 -8.20 -9.99
N THR A 40 -7.53 -9.08 -10.30
CA THR A 40 -6.20 -9.03 -9.66
C THR A 40 -5.48 -7.71 -9.97
N TYR A 41 -5.60 -7.18 -11.20
CA TYR A 41 -5.08 -5.84 -11.53
C TYR A 41 -5.80 -4.71 -10.78
N ALA A 42 -7.10 -4.85 -10.50
CA ALA A 42 -7.82 -3.89 -9.69
C ALA A 42 -7.32 -3.88 -8.24
N VAL A 43 -7.08 -5.06 -7.66
CA VAL A 43 -6.49 -5.20 -6.32
C VAL A 43 -5.09 -4.61 -6.25
N ARG A 44 -4.22 -4.90 -7.23
CA ARG A 44 -2.87 -4.29 -7.29
C ARG A 44 -2.94 -2.77 -7.25
N ARG A 45 -3.80 -2.16 -8.07
CA ARG A 45 -4.00 -0.70 -8.06
C ARG A 45 -4.56 -0.17 -6.74
N ALA A 46 -5.38 -0.95 -6.03
CA ALA A 46 -5.89 -0.55 -4.72
C ALA A 46 -4.78 -0.56 -3.66
N ILE A 47 -3.88 -1.55 -3.71
CA ILE A 47 -2.69 -1.65 -2.85
C ILE A 47 -1.76 -0.45 -3.13
N GLU A 48 -1.41 -0.19 -4.39
CA GLU A 48 -0.55 0.95 -4.79
C GLU A 48 -1.08 2.30 -4.25
N LYS A 49 -2.41 2.50 -4.27
CA LYS A 49 -3.05 3.71 -3.72
C LYS A 49 -2.95 3.77 -2.19
N MET A 50 -3.07 2.64 -1.50
CA MET A 50 -2.91 2.56 -0.05
C MET A 50 -1.45 2.81 0.36
N GLU A 51 -0.50 2.24 -0.36
CA GLU A 51 0.94 2.48 -0.17
C GLU A 51 1.30 3.95 -0.37
N SER A 52 0.76 4.59 -1.42
CA SER A 52 0.95 6.04 -1.66
C SER A 52 0.48 6.89 -0.46
N LEU A 53 -0.69 6.57 0.10
CA LEU A 53 -1.22 7.25 1.28
C LEU A 53 -0.31 7.05 2.51
N LEU A 54 0.18 5.82 2.73
CA LEU A 54 1.08 5.50 3.83
C LEU A 54 2.41 6.25 3.70
N LEU A 55 2.98 6.29 2.48
CA LEU A 55 4.21 7.01 2.19
C LEU A 55 4.04 8.51 2.43
N GLU A 56 2.96 9.13 1.94
CA GLU A 56 2.66 10.53 2.19
C GLU A 56 2.60 10.84 3.70
N GLY A 57 1.91 9.98 4.46
CA GLY A 57 1.84 10.08 5.91
C GLY A 57 3.20 9.96 6.60
N HIS A 58 4.04 9.04 6.13
CA HIS A 58 5.40 8.85 6.65
C HIS A 58 6.28 10.08 6.37
N LEU A 59 6.26 10.60 5.13
CA LEU A 59 7.00 11.80 4.73
C LEU A 59 6.58 13.04 5.54
N LYS A 60 5.30 13.19 5.86
CA LYS A 60 4.77 14.32 6.66
C LYS A 60 5.00 14.19 8.17
N SER A 61 5.36 13.02 8.68
CA SER A 61 5.51 12.77 10.12
C SER A 61 6.91 12.27 10.50
N CYS A 62 7.14 10.97 10.43
CA CYS A 62 8.37 10.33 10.88
C CYS A 62 9.61 10.93 10.24
N VAL A 63 9.55 11.26 8.94
CA VAL A 63 10.69 11.87 8.23
C VAL A 63 11.00 13.27 8.75
N VAL A 64 9.98 14.13 8.90
CA VAL A 64 10.18 15.49 9.42
C VAL A 64 10.76 15.47 10.84
N GLU A 65 10.25 14.58 11.70
CA GLU A 65 10.75 14.42 13.06
C GLU A 65 12.16 13.84 13.11
N GLY A 66 12.44 12.84 12.27
CA GLY A 66 13.74 12.21 12.19
C GLY A 66 14.84 13.14 11.69
N ILE A 67 14.56 13.96 10.68
CA ILE A 67 15.48 15.01 10.21
C ILE A 67 15.77 16.01 11.34
N ARG A 68 14.73 16.47 12.07
CA ARG A 68 14.90 17.38 13.22
C ARG A 68 15.68 16.78 14.37
N SER A 69 15.68 15.45 14.50
CA SER A 69 16.41 14.70 15.53
C SER A 69 17.79 14.21 15.07
N GLY A 70 18.29 14.67 13.91
CA GLY A 70 19.63 14.33 13.42
C GLY A 70 19.75 12.95 12.78
N ARG A 71 18.63 12.28 12.47
CA ARG A 71 18.58 10.95 11.82
C ARG A 71 18.36 11.00 10.31
N ALA A 72 18.83 12.07 9.66
CA ALA A 72 18.58 12.29 8.24
C ALA A 72 19.18 11.17 7.36
N GLU A 73 20.42 10.75 7.64
CA GLU A 73 21.13 9.72 6.87
C GLU A 73 20.40 8.36 6.91
N GLU A 74 19.99 7.93 8.12
CA GLU A 74 19.25 6.68 8.35
C GLU A 74 17.95 6.66 7.55
N ILE A 75 17.18 7.74 7.61
CA ILE A 75 15.90 7.87 6.88
C ILE A 75 16.11 7.86 5.37
N VAL A 76 17.16 8.50 4.86
CA VAL A 76 17.44 8.50 3.42
C VAL A 76 17.74 7.08 2.92
N GLU A 77 18.50 6.29 3.67
CA GLU A 77 18.75 4.89 3.31
C GLU A 77 17.47 4.03 3.39
N GLU A 78 16.60 4.26 4.38
CA GLU A 78 15.29 3.59 4.43
C GLU A 78 14.41 3.91 3.20
N LEU A 79 14.28 5.19 2.85
CA LEU A 79 13.47 5.63 1.71
C LEU A 79 14.03 5.13 0.37
N LYS A 80 15.36 5.10 0.24
CA LYS A 80 16.04 4.49 -0.91
C LYS A 80 15.76 3.00 -1.01
N GLY A 81 15.75 2.28 0.11
CA GLY A 81 15.34 0.87 0.16
C GLY A 81 13.92 0.65 -0.36
N LEU A 82 12.97 1.49 0.08
CA LEU A 82 11.58 1.47 -0.39
C LEU A 82 11.46 1.78 -1.88
N TYR A 83 12.20 2.76 -2.40
CA TYR A 83 12.21 3.11 -3.83
C TYR A 83 12.71 1.94 -4.70
N ILE A 84 13.73 1.21 -4.24
CA ILE A 84 14.23 0.03 -4.96
C ILE A 84 13.18 -1.09 -4.99
N LEU A 85 12.38 -1.24 -3.93
CA LEU A 85 11.30 -2.24 -3.89
C LEU A 85 10.15 -1.89 -4.84
N SER A 86 9.80 -0.61 -5.00
CA SER A 86 8.68 -0.20 -5.87
C SER A 86 9.01 -0.19 -7.36
N THR A 87 10.30 -0.23 -7.71
CA THR A 87 10.79 -0.18 -9.09
C THR A 87 11.19 -1.54 -9.67
N LYS A 88 11.10 -2.61 -8.86
CA LYS A 88 11.31 -3.99 -9.27
C LYS A 88 9.97 -4.68 -9.55
#